data_AF-A0A3Q9U4T0-F1
#
_entry.id   AF-A0A3Q9U4T0-F1
#
_cell.length_a   1.000
_cell.length_b   1.000
_cell.length_c   1.000
_cell.angle_alpha   90.00
_cell.angle_beta   90.00
_cell.angle_gamma   90.00
#
_symmetry.space_group_name_H-M   'P 1'
#
loop_
_entity.id
_entity.type
_entity.pdbx_description
1 polymer ?
#
loop_
_entity_poly.entity_id
_entity_poly.type
_entity_poly.pdbx_seq_one_letter_code
_entity_poly.pdbx_strand_id
1 'polypeptide(L)'
;ADLVVVNGLHLEAKMVEAFKLLKKDTLFPIGDNLEKKDILIEENSKDCDPHIWFDIDLWKKVVDKLKDKLEKIIPNENTEDKKKLDNNYNLFKKSLKDLKKNIIERTTNLKKLKEKNNNKLILVTAHDAFAYWQKFSKEKKCEFELNSIQGIST
;
A
#
# COMPACT_ATOMS: atom_id res chain seq x y z
N ALA A 1 -9.45 -17.98 -13.77
CA ALA A 1 -9.88 -16.85 -12.93
C ALA A 1 -10.36 -15.74 -13.84
N ASP A 2 -11.44 -15.06 -13.48
CA ASP A 2 -11.96 -13.91 -14.23
C ASP A 2 -11.18 -12.62 -13.95
N LEU A 3 -10.55 -12.55 -12.77
CA LEU A 3 -9.62 -11.49 -12.37
C LEU A 3 -8.47 -12.09 -11.54
N VAL A 4 -7.26 -11.62 -11.79
CA VAL A 4 -6.06 -11.88 -11.00
C VAL A 4 -5.49 -10.53 -10.61
N VAL A 5 -5.57 -10.19 -9.32
CA VAL A 5 -5.03 -8.94 -8.79
C VAL A 5 -3.63 -9.22 -8.25
N VAL A 6 -2.66 -8.39 -8.66
CA VAL A 6 -1.27 -8.44 -8.18
C VAL A 6 -0.87 -7.05 -7.73
N ASN A 7 0.17 -6.93 -6.90
CA ASN A 7 0.69 -5.64 -6.47
C ASN A 7 1.24 -4.85 -7.65
N GLY A 8 2.03 -5.49 -8.52
CA GLY A 8 2.79 -4.77 -9.54
C GLY A 8 4.01 -4.10 -8.93
N LEU A 9 4.51 -3.06 -9.61
CA LEU A 9 5.73 -2.33 -9.23
C LEU A 9 6.95 -3.27 -9.06
N HIS A 10 6.98 -4.32 -9.89
CA HIS A 10 8.01 -5.37 -9.87
C HIS A 10 8.08 -6.23 -8.60
N LEU A 11 7.10 -6.15 -7.68
CA LEU A 11 7.08 -7.00 -6.48
C LEU A 11 7.13 -8.49 -6.85
N GLU A 12 6.30 -8.90 -7.82
CA GLU A 12 6.20 -10.29 -8.26
C GLU A 12 7.19 -10.63 -9.40
N ALA A 13 8.43 -10.14 -9.32
CA ALA A 13 9.46 -10.30 -10.35
C ALA A 13 9.62 -11.75 -10.87
N LYS A 14 9.50 -12.74 -9.96
CA LYS A 14 9.63 -14.17 -10.29
C LYS A 14 8.38 -14.79 -10.93
N MET A 15 7.26 -14.06 -10.99
CA MET A 15 5.99 -14.55 -11.55
C MET A 15 5.67 -13.99 -12.94
N VAL A 16 6.54 -13.12 -13.49
CA VAL A 16 6.31 -12.46 -14.78
C VAL A 16 6.02 -13.46 -15.91
N GLU A 17 6.74 -14.59 -15.96
CA GLU A 17 6.48 -15.62 -16.98
C GLU A 17 5.12 -16.31 -16.79
N ALA A 18 4.70 -16.54 -15.55
CA ALA A 18 3.37 -17.11 -15.27
C ALA A 18 2.26 -16.14 -15.68
N PHE A 19 2.46 -14.84 -15.48
CA PHE A 19 1.49 -13.81 -15.88
C PHE A 19 1.28 -13.70 -17.39
N LYS A 20 2.30 -14.01 -18.20
CA LYS A 20 2.18 -14.07 -19.67
C LYS A 20 1.22 -15.15 -20.16
N LEU A 21 0.97 -16.18 -19.34
CA LEU A 21 0.02 -17.26 -19.66
C LEU A 21 -1.44 -16.84 -19.44
N LEU A 22 -1.69 -15.73 -18.74
CA LEU A 22 -3.03 -15.21 -18.50
C LEU A 22 -3.52 -14.41 -19.71
N LYS A 23 -4.84 -14.39 -19.91
CA LYS A 23 -5.45 -13.44 -20.85
C LYS A 23 -5.18 -12.02 -20.36
N LYS A 24 -4.88 -11.12 -21.30
CA LYS A 24 -4.45 -9.74 -21.00
C LYS A 24 -5.39 -9.01 -20.02
N ASP A 25 -6.70 -9.15 -20.19
CA ASP A 25 -7.69 -8.41 -19.38
C ASP A 25 -7.94 -9.02 -17.99
N THR A 26 -7.43 -10.23 -17.75
CA THR A 26 -7.54 -10.96 -16.48
C THR A 26 -6.53 -10.46 -15.45
N LEU A 27 -5.34 -10.03 -15.86
CA LEU A 27 -4.31 -9.54 -14.94
C LEU A 27 -4.54 -8.07 -14.60
N PHE A 28 -4.51 -7.73 -13.31
CA PHE A 28 -4.64 -6.37 -12.81
C PHE A 28 -3.50 -6.04 -11.82
N PRO A 29 -2.38 -5.49 -12.32
CA PRO A 29 -1.28 -5.00 -11.47
C PRO A 29 -1.67 -3.65 -10.86
N ILE A 30 -2.10 -3.67 -9.61
CA ILE A 30 -2.84 -2.55 -9.04
C ILE A 30 -1.97 -1.31 -8.78
N GLY A 31 -0.71 -1.51 -8.38
CA GLY A 31 0.28 -0.47 -8.14
C GLY A 31 0.69 0.26 -9.42
N ASP A 32 0.74 -0.46 -10.55
CA ASP A 32 1.04 0.13 -11.87
C ASP A 32 -0.07 1.07 -12.36
N ASN A 33 -1.26 0.98 -11.76
CA ASN A 33 -2.42 1.82 -12.08
C ASN A 33 -2.54 3.05 -11.15
N LEU A 34 -1.57 3.29 -10.28
CA LEU A 34 -1.46 4.50 -9.45
C LEU A 34 -0.82 5.65 -10.24
N GLU A 35 -0.95 6.88 -9.73
CA GLU A 35 -0.31 8.03 -10.34
C GLU A 35 1.20 8.01 -10.06
N LYS A 36 2.02 8.30 -11.08
CA LYS A 36 3.50 8.25 -10.96
C LYS A 36 4.06 9.09 -9.80
N LYS A 37 3.42 10.23 -9.49
CA LYS A 37 3.83 11.10 -8.37
C LYS A 37 3.65 10.46 -6.99
N ASP A 38 2.79 9.44 -6.89
CA ASP A 38 2.54 8.71 -5.65
C ASP A 38 3.53 7.53 -5.49
N ILE A 39 4.32 7.21 -6.51
CA ILE A 39 5.27 6.10 -6.50
C ILE A 39 6.66 6.59 -6.09
N LEU A 40 7.25 5.93 -5.09
CA LEU A 40 8.62 6.17 -4.67
C LEU A 40 9.56 5.43 -5.61
N ILE A 41 10.67 6.07 -5.96
CA ILE A 41 11.72 5.50 -6.80
C ILE A 41 12.95 5.32 -5.93
N GLU A 42 13.55 4.13 -5.99
CA GLU A 42 14.79 3.83 -5.29
C GLU A 42 15.94 4.68 -5.87
N GLU A 43 16.69 5.33 -4.98
CA GLU A 43 17.75 6.26 -5.37
C GLU A 43 18.85 5.60 -6.23
N ASN A 44 19.10 4.31 -6.01
CA ASN A 44 20.25 3.59 -6.58
C ASN A 44 19.93 2.74 -7.83
N SER A 45 18.68 2.31 -8.02
CA SER A 45 18.30 1.39 -9.11
C SER A 45 17.37 2.02 -10.15
N LYS A 46 16.75 3.17 -9.84
CA LYS A 46 15.61 3.75 -10.57
C LYS A 46 14.37 2.84 -10.60
N ASP A 47 14.37 1.74 -9.84
CA ASP A 47 13.22 0.88 -9.70
C ASP A 47 12.20 1.51 -8.74
N CYS A 48 10.93 1.13 -8.92
CA CYS A 48 9.86 1.59 -8.03
C CYS A 48 9.90 0.80 -6.72
N ASP A 49 9.70 1.47 -5.59
CA ASP A 49 9.42 0.78 -4.33
C ASP A 49 8.03 0.12 -4.41
N PRO A 50 7.91 -1.21 -4.26
CA PRO A 50 6.62 -1.88 -4.37
C PRO A 50 5.77 -1.81 -3.10
N HIS A 51 6.29 -1.34 -1.96
CA HIS A 51 5.68 -1.48 -0.63
C HIS A 51 4.61 -0.42 -0.32
N ILE A 52 3.76 -0.12 -1.32
CA ILE A 52 2.73 0.93 -1.32
C ILE A 52 1.70 0.82 -0.19
N TRP A 53 1.56 -0.36 0.42
CA TRP A 53 0.60 -0.62 1.51
C TRP A 53 0.97 0.04 2.84
N PHE A 54 2.22 0.48 3.00
CA PHE A 54 2.67 1.13 4.24
C PHE A 54 2.32 2.62 4.35
N ASP A 55 1.82 3.25 3.27
CA ASP A 55 1.14 4.54 3.32
C ASP A 55 -0.38 4.31 3.23
N ILE A 56 -1.11 4.53 4.33
CA ILE A 56 -2.56 4.26 4.39
C ILE A 56 -3.35 5.17 3.43
N ASP A 57 -2.87 6.40 3.19
CA ASP A 57 -3.53 7.31 2.26
C ASP A 57 -3.35 6.82 0.82
N LEU A 58 -2.19 6.24 0.49
CA LEU A 58 -1.93 5.59 -0.79
C LEU A 58 -2.70 4.27 -0.94
N TRP A 59 -2.70 3.43 0.10
CA TRP A 59 -3.42 2.15 0.08
C TRP A 59 -4.93 2.33 -0.09
N LYS A 60 -5.49 3.42 0.42
CA LYS A 60 -6.88 3.78 0.12
C LYS A 60 -7.11 4.01 -1.38
N LYS A 61 -6.19 4.65 -2.10
CA LYS A 61 -6.28 4.81 -3.56
C LYS A 61 -6.22 3.46 -4.27
N VAL A 62 -5.38 2.54 -3.79
CA VAL A 62 -5.32 1.15 -4.28
C VAL A 62 -6.69 0.48 -4.14
N VAL A 63 -7.33 0.58 -2.98
CA VAL A 63 -8.67 0.03 -2.73
C VAL A 63 -9.71 0.67 -3.65
N ASP A 64 -9.65 1.98 -3.87
CA ASP A 64 -10.55 2.69 -4.79
C ASP A 64 -10.43 2.11 -6.21
N LYS A 65 -9.20 1.90 -6.70
CA LYS A 65 -8.93 1.27 -8.01
C LYS A 65 -9.44 -0.18 -8.08
N LEU A 66 -9.29 -0.94 -7.00
CA LEU A 66 -9.81 -2.32 -6.94
C LEU A 66 -11.34 -2.34 -7.03
N LYS A 67 -12.01 -1.46 -6.28
CA LYS A 67 -13.47 -1.31 -6.32
C LYS A 67 -13.95 -0.99 -7.73
N ASP A 68 -13.31 -0.02 -8.39
CA ASP A 68 -13.63 0.35 -9.78
C ASP A 68 -13.44 -0.83 -10.76
N LYS A 69 -12.38 -1.64 -10.58
CA LYS A 69 -12.13 -2.80 -11.44
C LYS A 69 -13.15 -3.91 -11.20
N LEU A 70 -13.50 -4.20 -9.95
CA LEU A 70 -14.51 -5.19 -9.60
C LEU A 70 -15.90 -4.77 -10.13
N GLU A 71 -16.27 -3.50 -9.99
CA GLU A 71 -17.56 -2.98 -10.48
C GLU A 71 -17.72 -3.14 -12.00
N LYS A 72 -16.63 -3.04 -12.76
CA LYS A 72 -16.61 -3.26 -14.22
C LYS A 72 -16.74 -4.72 -14.63
N ILE A 73 -16.41 -5.66 -13.74
CA ILE A 73 -16.43 -7.10 -14.03
C ILE A 73 -17.77 -7.72 -13.61
N ILE A 74 -18.41 -7.17 -12.56
CA ILE A 74 -19.74 -7.62 -12.14
C ILE A 74 -20.76 -7.26 -13.23
N PRO A 75 -21.53 -8.24 -13.76
CA PRO A 75 -22.58 -7.99 -14.75
C PRO A 75 -23.56 -6.92 -14.30
N ASN A 76 -24.06 -6.10 -15.23
CA ASN A 76 -24.90 -4.95 -14.90
C ASN A 76 -26.23 -5.33 -14.25
N GLU A 77 -26.78 -6.47 -14.63
CA GLU A 77 -27.98 -7.08 -14.10
C GLU A 77 -27.80 -7.61 -12.66
N ASN A 78 -26.56 -7.88 -12.24
CA ASN A 78 -26.28 -8.41 -10.90
C ASN A 78 -26.20 -7.28 -9.86
N THR A 79 -27.36 -6.67 -9.61
CA THR A 79 -27.50 -5.54 -8.67
C THR A 79 -27.20 -5.90 -7.22
N GLU A 80 -27.36 -7.17 -6.83
CA GLU A 80 -27.09 -7.63 -5.48
C GLU A 80 -25.59 -7.63 -5.17
N ASP A 81 -24.76 -8.16 -6.07
CA ASP A 81 -23.32 -8.19 -5.85
C ASP A 81 -22.69 -6.80 -5.95
N LYS A 82 -23.24 -5.91 -6.78
CA LYS A 82 -22.83 -4.49 -6.78
C LYS A 82 -23.12 -3.81 -5.44
N LYS A 83 -24.30 -4.05 -4.85
CA LYS A 83 -24.63 -3.55 -3.50
C LYS A 83 -23.70 -4.13 -2.42
N LYS A 84 -23.37 -5.42 -2.50
CA LYS A 84 -22.41 -6.05 -1.58
C LYS A 84 -21.01 -5.44 -1.73
N LEU A 85 -20.55 -5.21 -2.96
CA LEU A 85 -19.27 -4.55 -3.23
C LEU A 85 -19.22 -3.15 -2.60
N ASP A 86 -20.24 -2.32 -2.82
CA ASP A 86 -20.31 -0.97 -2.24
C ASP A 86 -20.33 -1.00 -0.70
N ASN A 87 -21.12 -1.91 -0.11
CA ASN A 87 -21.16 -2.07 1.34
C ASN A 87 -19.79 -2.47 1.91
N ASN A 88 -19.15 -3.48 1.32
CA ASN A 88 -17.84 -3.95 1.75
C ASN A 88 -16.76 -2.88 1.57
N TYR A 89 -16.78 -2.16 0.46
CA TYR A 89 -15.89 -1.03 0.21
C TYR A 89 -16.04 0.06 1.28
N ASN A 90 -17.28 0.44 1.62
CA ASN A 90 -17.55 1.45 2.64
C ASN A 90 -17.11 1.00 4.04
N LEU A 91 -17.32 -0.27 4.39
CA LEU A 91 -16.83 -0.86 5.63
C LEU A 91 -15.30 -0.82 5.69
N PHE A 92 -14.62 -1.26 4.63
CA PHE A 92 -13.16 -1.28 4.59
C PHE A 92 -12.55 0.14 4.64
N LYS A 93 -13.15 1.09 3.91
CA LYS A 93 -12.73 2.51 3.94
C LYS A 93 -12.87 3.12 5.34
N LYS A 94 -13.91 2.75 6.09
CA LYS A 94 -14.06 3.12 7.49
C LYS A 94 -12.95 2.49 8.34
N SER A 95 -12.67 1.21 8.17
CA SER A 95 -11.57 0.53 8.87
C SER A 95 -10.20 1.18 8.60
N LEU A 96 -9.91 1.59 7.36
CA LEU A 96 -8.68 2.33 7.03
C LEU A 96 -8.61 3.70 7.71
N LYS A 97 -9.74 4.41 7.80
CA LYS A 97 -9.82 5.69 8.52
C LYS A 97 -9.53 5.52 10.01
N ASP A 98 -10.12 4.50 10.62
CA ASP A 98 -9.93 4.18 12.04
C ASP A 98 -8.50 3.70 12.32
N LEU A 99 -7.95 2.86 11.46
CA LEU A 99 -6.56 2.41 11.49
C LEU A 99 -5.58 3.58 11.41
N LYS A 100 -5.79 4.50 10.46
CA LYS A 100 -4.98 5.71 10.30
C LYS A 100 -4.96 6.54 11.59
N LYS A 101 -6.14 6.79 12.18
CA LYS A 101 -6.24 7.52 13.44
C LYS A 101 -5.46 6.81 14.55
N ASN A 102 -5.67 5.51 14.70
CA ASN A 102 -5.04 4.72 15.75
C ASN A 102 -3.51 4.71 15.65
N ILE A 103 -2.98 4.51 14.44
CA ILE A 103 -1.52 4.48 14.21
C ILE A 103 -0.91 5.84 14.52
N ILE A 104 -1.47 6.94 14.01
CA ILE A 104 -0.96 8.29 14.29
C ILE A 104 -0.97 8.59 15.78
N GLU A 105 -2.06 8.27 16.48
CA GLU A 105 -2.18 8.47 17.92
C GLU A 105 -1.11 7.68 18.68
N ARG A 106 -0.97 6.39 18.39
CA ARG A 106 0.00 5.52 19.05
C ARG A 106 1.44 5.96 18.80
N THR A 107 1.81 6.24 17.56
CA THR A 107 3.19 6.65 17.24
C THR A 107 3.51 8.03 17.80
N THR A 108 2.57 8.97 17.78
CA THR A 108 2.74 10.28 18.45
C THR A 108 2.97 10.13 19.95
N ASN A 109 2.19 9.26 20.61
CA ASN A 109 2.34 9.03 22.05
C ASN A 109 3.68 8.37 22.38
N LEU A 110 4.11 7.39 21.58
CA LEU A 110 5.42 6.76 21.72
C LEU A 110 6.56 7.75 21.50
N LYS A 111 6.46 8.63 20.49
CA LYS A 111 7.45 9.67 20.21
C LYS A 111 7.63 10.60 21.41
N LYS A 112 6.52 11.16 21.92
CA LYS A 112 6.52 12.03 23.11
C LYS A 112 7.13 11.35 24.34
N LEU A 113 6.81 10.08 24.56
CA LEU A 113 7.35 9.31 25.69
C LEU A 113 8.87 9.14 25.59
N LYS A 114 9.41 8.92 24.38
CA LYS A 114 10.84 8.75 24.17
C LYS A 114 11.59 10.08 24.28
N GLU A 115 11.04 11.14 23.69
CA GLU A 115 11.56 12.51 23.79
C GLU A 115 11.64 12.98 25.26
N LYS A 116 10.59 12.73 26.05
CA LYS A 116 10.58 13.05 27.50
C LYS A 116 11.72 12.38 28.28
N ASN A 117 12.20 11.22 27.80
CA ASN A 117 13.27 10.45 28.42
C ASN A 117 14.63 10.68 27.76
N ASN A 118 14.79 11.72 26.92
CA ASN A 118 16.00 12.01 26.14
C ASN A 118 16.49 10.82 25.28
N ASN A 119 15.56 9.95 24.86
CA ASN A 119 15.86 8.76 24.06
C ASN A 119 15.38 8.95 22.62
N LYS A 120 16.16 8.46 21.66
CA LYS A 120 15.73 8.33 20.27
C LYS A 120 14.92 7.04 20.08
N LEU A 121 13.94 7.07 19.18
CA LEU A 121 13.28 5.87 18.70
C LEU A 121 13.70 5.62 17.25
N ILE A 122 14.29 4.45 17.02
CA ILE A 122 14.77 4.00 15.72
C ILE A 122 14.07 2.67 15.40
N LEU A 123 13.48 2.58 14.20
CA LEU A 123 12.95 1.37 13.63
C LEU A 123 14.05 0.72 12.77
N VAL A 124 14.50 -0.47 13.19
CA VAL A 124 15.50 -1.25 12.44
C VAL A 124 14.81 -2.46 11.80
N THR A 125 14.97 -2.64 10.49
CA THR A 125 14.28 -3.68 9.71
C THR A 125 15.26 -4.56 8.92
N ALA A 126 14.80 -5.75 8.51
CA ALA A 126 15.62 -6.69 7.73
C ALA A 126 15.98 -6.14 6.34
N HIS A 127 15.02 -5.55 5.63
CA HIS A 127 15.20 -4.91 4.33
C HIS A 127 14.44 -3.59 4.26
N ASP A 128 14.68 -2.82 3.20
CA ASP A 128 14.08 -1.51 3.02
C ASP A 128 12.67 -1.61 2.41
N ALA A 129 11.69 -1.79 3.28
CA ALA A 129 10.28 -1.90 2.89
C ALA A 129 9.40 -0.78 3.45
N PHE A 130 9.96 0.17 4.19
CA PHE A 130 9.18 1.12 4.98
C PHE A 130 9.33 2.56 4.51
N ALA A 131 9.86 2.81 3.31
CA ALA A 131 9.99 4.18 2.79
C ALA A 131 8.63 4.89 2.65
N TYR A 132 7.57 4.18 2.22
CA TYR A 132 6.20 4.70 2.24
C TYR A 132 5.71 5.05 3.64
N TRP A 133 5.99 4.20 4.62
CA TRP A 133 5.70 4.51 6.02
C TRP A 133 6.48 5.75 6.49
N GLN A 134 7.76 5.87 6.12
CA GLN A 134 8.58 7.03 6.48
C GLN A 134 8.02 8.33 5.89
N LYS A 135 7.59 8.32 4.62
CA LYS A 135 6.92 9.45 3.98
C LYS A 135 5.62 9.79 4.71
N PHE A 136 4.74 8.82 4.89
CA PHE A 136 3.45 9.00 5.58
C PHE A 136 3.65 9.58 6.99
N SER A 137 4.52 8.98 7.78
CA SER A 137 4.73 9.36 9.17
C SER A 137 5.37 10.75 9.30
N LYS A 138 6.27 11.14 8.38
CA LYS A 138 6.82 12.51 8.29
C LYS A 138 5.71 13.53 8.02
N GLU A 139 4.82 13.27 7.05
CA GLU A 139 3.69 14.15 6.77
C GLU A 139 2.76 14.30 7.99
N LYS A 140 2.56 13.22 8.77
CA LYS A 140 1.70 13.23 9.95
C LYS A 140 2.43 13.67 11.22
N LYS A 141 3.72 14.03 11.14
CA LYS A 141 4.58 14.44 12.26
C LYS A 141 4.71 13.38 13.37
N CYS A 142 4.61 12.11 13.00
CA CYS A 142 4.69 10.97 13.90
C CYS A 142 5.79 9.98 13.48
N GLU A 143 6.78 10.46 12.75
CA GLU A 143 7.92 9.71 12.24
C GLU A 143 8.93 9.31 13.32
N PHE A 144 9.64 8.23 13.03
CA PHE A 144 10.83 7.77 13.73
C PHE A 144 12.00 7.70 12.75
N GLU A 145 13.21 7.53 13.27
CA GLU A 145 14.35 7.17 12.43
C GLU A 145 14.14 5.74 11.89
N LEU A 146 14.45 5.50 10.62
CA LEU A 146 14.28 4.21 9.95
C LEU A 146 15.62 3.79 9.35
N ASN A 147 16.08 2.60 9.73
CA ASN A 147 17.28 1.97 9.21
C ASN A 147 16.96 0.55 8.75
N SER A 148 17.51 0.12 7.61
CA SER A 148 17.39 -1.24 7.09
C SER A 148 18.76 -1.91 6.99
N ILE A 149 18.79 -3.24 7.08
CA ILE A 149 20.02 -4.02 6.89
C ILE A 149 20.28 -4.26 5.39
N GLN A 150 19.22 -4.48 4.61
CA GLN A 150 19.25 -4.69 3.16
C GLN A 150 18.46 -3.60 2.42
N GLY A 151 18.71 -3.43 1.12
CA GLY A 151 17.92 -2.53 0.24
C GLY A 151 16.51 -3.04 -0.05
N ILE A 152 15.84 -2.48 -1.06
CA ILE A 152 14.43 -2.78 -1.37
C ILE A 152 14.26 -4.19 -1.95
N SER A 153 15.17 -4.60 -2.83
CA SER A 153 15.12 -5.90 -3.52
C SER A 153 16.03 -6.93 -2.86
N THR A 154 15.56 -8.18 -2.76
CA THR A 154 16.33 -9.37 -2.37
C THR A 154 16.64 -10.26 -3.57
#